data_AF-A0A529N7C7-F1
#
_entry.id   AF-A0A529N7C7-F1
#
_cell.length_a   1.000
_cell.length_b   1.000
_cell.length_c   1.000
_cell.angle_alpha   90.00
_cell.angle_beta   90.00
_cell.angle_gamma   90.00
#
_symmetry.space_group_name_H-M   'P 1'
#
loop_
_entity.id
_entity.type
_entity.pdbx_description
1 polymer ?
#
loop_
_entity_poly.entity_id
_entity_poly.type
_entity_poly.pdbx_seq_one_letter_code
_entity_poly.pdbx_strand_id
1 'polypeptide(L)' 'VRPADIDAAELKTFLARLSYVSADATTGAGFDKLKKAIGDSERIRAFYLAVAPALFGDISHKLKENGLITPNSRIVLEK' A
#
# COMPACT_ATOMS: atom_id res chain seq x y z
N VAL A 1 -22.56 -3.83 7.01
CA VAL A 1 -22.94 -4.98 6.16
C VAL A 1 -23.58 -6.00 7.08
N ARG A 2 -24.80 -6.48 6.80
CA ARG A 2 -25.42 -7.50 7.66
C ARG A 2 -24.77 -8.85 7.35
N PRO A 3 -24.72 -9.81 8.29
CA PRO A 3 -24.14 -11.13 8.01
C PRO A 3 -24.79 -11.84 6.81
N ALA A 4 -26.09 -11.64 6.60
CA ALA A 4 -26.82 -12.20 5.47
C ALA A 4 -26.44 -11.60 4.10
N ASP A 5 -25.75 -10.45 4.07
CA ASP A 5 -25.28 -9.80 2.84
C ASP A 5 -23.86 -10.27 2.45
N ILE A 6 -23.24 -11.19 3.20
CA ILE A 6 -21.88 -11.67 2.96
C ILE A 6 -21.92 -13.01 2.23
N ASP A 7 -21.53 -13.00 0.96
CA ASP A 7 -21.25 -14.23 0.23
C ASP A 7 -19.84 -14.76 0.57
N ALA A 8 -19.76 -16.03 0.98
CA ALA A 8 -18.52 -16.63 1.44
C ALA A 8 -17.47 -16.81 0.32
N ALA A 9 -17.91 -17.06 -0.92
CA ALA A 9 -17.01 -17.23 -2.06
C ALA A 9 -16.44 -15.88 -2.52
N GLU A 10 -17.27 -14.84 -2.54
CA GLU A 10 -16.83 -13.47 -2.82
C GLU A 10 -15.87 -12.96 -1.73
N LEU A 11 -16.20 -13.18 -0.45
CA LEU A 11 -15.33 -12.81 0.66
C LEU A 11 -13.96 -13.50 0.56
N LYS A 12 -13.92 -14.80 0.26
CA LYS A 12 -12.67 -15.53 0.06
C LYS A 12 -11.84 -14.95 -1.09
N THR A 13 -12.48 -14.63 -2.21
CA THR A 13 -11.83 -14.03 -3.38
C THR A 13 -11.29 -12.64 -3.08
N PHE A 14 -12.00 -11.85 -2.28
CA PHE A 14 -11.55 -10.53 -1.84
C PHE A 14 -10.35 -10.62 -0.91
N LEU A 15 -10.43 -11.46 0.14
CA LEU A 15 -9.36 -11.61 1.13
C LEU A 15 -8.05 -12.14 0.50
N ALA A 16 -8.13 -12.98 -0.53
CA ALA A 16 -6.96 -13.48 -1.26
C ALA A 16 -6.15 -12.39 -1.98
N ARG A 17 -6.71 -11.18 -2.14
CA ARG A 17 -6.03 -10.02 -2.75
C ARG A 17 -5.32 -9.15 -1.71
N LEU A 18 -5.58 -9.36 -0.43
CA LEU A 18 -4.98 -8.59 0.65
C LEU A 18 -3.70 -9.27 1.12
N SER A 19 -2.67 -8.46 1.31
CA SER A 19 -1.42 -8.87 1.95
C SER A 19 -0.95 -7.77 2.88
N TYR A 20 -0.17 -8.14 3.89
CA TYR A 20 0.34 -7.21 4.88
C TYR A 20 1.86 -7.21 4.87
N VAL A 21 2.44 -6.02 4.91
CA VAL A 21 3.88 -5.80 5.07
C VAL A 21 4.08 -4.77 6.16
N SER A 22 4.82 -5.14 7.20
CA SER A 22 5.25 -4.19 8.23
C SER A 22 6.34 -3.29 7.66
N ALA A 23 6.15 -1.98 7.76
CA ALA A 23 7.13 -0.99 7.35
C ALA A 23 7.13 0.22 8.29
N ASP A 24 8.31 0.82 8.49
CA ASP A 24 8.51 2.04 9.27
C ASP A 24 8.94 3.16 8.32
N ALA A 25 8.13 4.21 8.26
CA ALA A 25 8.36 5.36 7.40
C ALA A 25 9.58 6.19 7.82
N THR A 26 9.91 6.23 9.11
CA THR A 26 10.96 7.10 9.67
C THR A 26 12.34 6.49 9.46
N THR A 27 12.46 5.17 9.66
CA THR A 27 13.72 4.44 9.48
C THR A 27 13.87 3.85 8.08
N GLY A 28 12.76 3.63 7.38
CA GLY A 28 12.72 2.91 6.09
C GLY A 28 12.73 1.38 6.23
N ALA A 29 12.75 0.84 7.45
CA ALA A 29 12.73 -0.60 7.67
C ALA A 29 11.47 -1.22 7.02
N GLY A 30 11.65 -2.31 6.26
CA GLY A 30 10.55 -3.05 5.62
C GLY A 30 10.15 -2.57 4.23
N PHE A 31 10.69 -1.46 3.71
CA PHE A 31 10.41 -1.01 2.34
C PHE A 31 10.98 -1.94 1.25
N ASP A 32 12.05 -2.67 1.56
CA ASP A 32 12.60 -3.73 0.72
C ASP A 32 11.59 -4.88 0.54
N LYS A 33 10.96 -5.31 1.64
CA LYS A 33 9.90 -6.31 1.64
C LYS A 33 8.66 -5.80 0.92
N LEU A 34 8.32 -4.51 1.10
CA LEU A 34 7.21 -3.87 0.39
C LEU A 34 7.45 -3.89 -1.12
N LYS A 35 8.66 -3.53 -1.57
CA LYS A 35 9.06 -3.63 -2.97
C LYS A 35 8.90 -5.04 -3.51
N LYS A 36 9.40 -6.04 -2.78
CA LYS A 36 9.26 -7.44 -3.18
C LYS A 36 7.80 -7.89 -3.28
N ALA A 37 6.94 -7.44 -2.36
CA ALA A 37 5.52 -7.79 -2.36
C ALA A 37 4.76 -7.14 -3.53
N ILE A 38 5.08 -5.90 -3.89
CA ILE A 38 4.47 -5.19 -5.02
C ILE A 38 4.97 -5.74 -6.36
N GLY A 39 6.26 -6.09 -6.44
CA GLY A 39 6.91 -6.58 -7.64
C GLY A 39 6.98 -5.54 -8.77
N ASP A 40 7.22 -6.01 -9.99
CA ASP A 40 7.45 -5.18 -11.18
C ASP A 40 6.19 -4.99 -12.03
N SER A 41 5.02 -4.94 -11.37
CA SER A 41 3.74 -4.74 -12.06
C SER A 41 3.65 -3.33 -12.66
N GLU A 42 3.23 -3.26 -13.93
CA GLU A 42 2.90 -2.03 -14.69
C GLU A 42 1.55 -1.40 -14.31
N ARG A 43 0.77 -2.09 -13.46
CA ARG A 43 -0.52 -1.56 -12.98
C ARG A 43 -0.33 -0.25 -12.20
N ILE A 44 -1.38 0.57 -12.21
CA ILE A 44 -1.46 1.78 -11.37
C ILE A 44 -1.23 1.42 -9.91
N ARG A 45 -0.34 2.16 -9.26
CA ARG A 45 -0.02 2.02 -7.83
C ARG A 45 -0.64 3.19 -7.10
N ALA A 46 -1.70 2.93 -6.32
CA ALA A 46 -2.33 3.94 -5.49
C ALA A 46 -1.82 3.78 -4.05
N PHE A 47 -1.06 4.76 -3.56
CA PHE A 47 -0.59 4.84 -2.19
C PHE A 47 -1.55 5.71 -1.38
N TYR A 48 -2.40 5.06 -0.57
CA TYR A 48 -3.33 5.75 0.31
C TYR A 48 -2.69 5.96 1.67
N LEU A 49 -2.40 7.21 2.02
CA LEU A 49 -1.70 7.55 3.26
C LEU A 49 -2.69 7.90 4.37
N ALA A 50 -3.25 6.86 4.99
CA ALA A 50 -4.07 6.97 6.21
C ALA A 50 -3.18 7.05 7.47
N VAL A 51 -2.31 8.06 7.52
CA VAL A 51 -1.34 8.30 8.61
C VAL A 51 -1.31 9.78 8.99
N ALA A 52 -0.61 10.12 10.08
CA ALA A 52 -0.42 11.52 10.47
C ALA A 52 0.27 12.34 9.35
N PRO A 53 -0.17 13.59 9.09
CA PRO A 53 0.38 14.42 8.00
C PRO A 53 1.89 14.64 8.04
N ALA A 54 2.48 14.63 9.24
CA ALA A 54 3.92 14.74 9.42
C ALA A 54 4.72 13.63 8.70
N LEU A 55 4.12 12.46 8.47
CA LEU A 55 4.78 11.30 7.83
C LEU A 55 4.68 11.29 6.31
N PHE A 56 3.91 12.19 5.69
CA PHE A 56 3.70 12.17 4.24
C PHE A 56 5.01 12.35 3.45
N GLY A 57 5.88 13.25 3.92
CA GLY A 57 7.20 13.49 3.33
C GLY A 57 8.08 12.26 3.43
N ASP A 58 8.25 11.73 4.64
CA ASP A 58 9.09 10.55 4.90
C ASP A 58 8.68 9.35 4.04
N ILE A 59 7.37 9.04 3.99
CA ILE A 59 6.85 7.95 3.16
C ILE A 59 7.16 8.19 1.69
N SER A 60 6.89 9.40 1.17
CA SER A 60 7.13 9.74 -0.23
C SER A 60 8.61 9.58 -0.61
N HIS A 61 9.52 10.00 0.27
CA HIS A 61 10.96 9.81 0.08
C HIS A 61 11.35 8.33 0.07
N LYS A 62 10.86 7.53 1.04
CA LYS A 62 11.15 6.10 1.10
C LYS A 62 10.60 5.31 -0.09
N LEU A 63 9.42 5.67 -0.60
CA LEU A 63 8.89 5.11 -1.84
C LEU A 63 9.82 5.39 -3.03
N LYS A 64 10.35 6.63 -3.14
CA LYS A 64 11.29 7.00 -4.20
C LYS A 64 12.60 6.23 -4.10
N GLU A 65 13.22 6.21 -2.92
CA GLU A 65 14.50 5.54 -2.65
C GLU A 65 14.46 4.05 -3.02
N ASN A 66 13.31 3.40 -2.80
CA ASN A 66 13.14 1.98 -3.08
C ASN A 66 12.69 1.70 -4.53
N GLY A 67 12.52 2.72 -5.37
CA GLY A 67 12.08 2.56 -6.76
C GLY A 67 10.61 2.12 -6.86
N LEU A 68 9.79 2.47 -5.87
CA LEU A 68 8.36 2.14 -5.86
C LEU A 68 7.52 3.14 -6.66
N ILE A 69 8.08 4.31 -6.97
CA ILE A 69 7.44 5.36 -7.78
C ILE A 69 7.65 5.09 -9.26
N THR A 70 6.54 4.96 -9.98
CA THR A 70 6.44 4.84 -11.44
C THR A 70 5.64 6.02 -12.01
N PRO A 71 5.66 6.27 -13.33
CA PRO A 71 4.80 7.30 -13.95
C PRO A 71 3.29 7.13 -13.65
N ASN A 72 2.86 5.89 -13.40
CA ASN A 72 1.48 5.54 -13.08
C ASN A 72 1.17 5.54 -11.57
N SER A 73 2.11 5.96 -10.73
CA SER A 73 1.90 6.04 -9.28
C SER A 73 1.03 7.25 -8.90
N ARG A 74 0.16 7.07 -7.91
CA ARG A 74 -0.72 8.10 -7.36
C ARG A 74 -0.63 8.06 -5.84
N ILE A 75 -0.51 9.24 -5.22
CA ILE A 75 -0.57 9.40 -3.76
C ILE A 75 -1.91 10.02 -3.43
N VAL A 76 -2.64 9.40 -2.51
CA VAL A 76 -3.91 9.90 -1.96
C VAL A 76 -3.67 10.25 -0.51
N LEU A 77 -3.95 11.50 -0.15
CA LEU A 77 -3.80 12.01 1.21
C LEU A 77 -5.19 12.21 1.81
N GLU A 78 -5.37 11.75 3.04
CA GLU A 78 -6.54 12.09 3.83
C GLU A 78 -6.38 13.49 4.44
N LYS A 79 -7.48 14.21 4.63
CA LYS A 79 -7.50 15.53 5.28
C LYS A 79 -7.42 15.43 6.80
#